data_AF-A0A1B3WEN2-F1
#
_entry.id   AF-A0A1B3WEN2-F1
#
_cell.length_a   1.000
_cell.length_b   1.000
_cell.length_c   1.000
_cell.angle_alpha   90.00
_cell.angle_beta   90.00
_cell.angle_gamma   90.00
#
_symmetry.space_group_name_H-M   'P 1'
#
loop_
_entity.id
_entity.type
_entity.pdbx_description
1 polymer ?
#
loop_
_entity_poly.entity_id
_entity_poly.type
_entity_poly.pdbx_seq_one_letter_code
_entity_poly.pdbx_strand_id
1 'polypeptide(L)'
;MTFSRREESVENGAMNYGYAIILSACNREIVSSGYSTQLGIFHDNTYNPFNLGCDLMEPFRPLVDYKVLSMKPKQIGKEEKSQLVNVLNEKVRIVNRKTTVSQAIGIYCRSVLTALEEGKPENIRCYEMMHEE
;
A
#
# COMPACT_ATOMS: atom_id res chain seq x y z
N MET A 1 -16.74 -14.35 -18.65
CA MET A 1 -15.93 -13.14 -18.91
C MET A 1 -14.57 -13.35 -18.28
N THR A 2 -13.49 -13.01 -18.97
CA THR A 2 -12.13 -13.10 -18.44
C THR A 2 -11.80 -11.75 -17.79
N PHE A 3 -11.36 -11.75 -16.54
CA PHE A 3 -10.97 -10.52 -15.84
C PHE A 3 -9.73 -9.87 -16.49
N SER A 4 -9.74 -8.53 -16.60
CA SER A 4 -8.61 -7.73 -17.07
C SER A 4 -8.51 -6.43 -16.27
N ARG A 5 -7.33 -6.08 -15.76
CA ARG A 5 -7.10 -4.78 -15.06
C ARG A 5 -7.22 -3.56 -15.98
N ARG A 6 -7.26 -3.76 -17.31
CA ARG A 6 -7.38 -2.69 -18.31
C ARG A 6 -8.83 -2.34 -18.67
N GLU A 7 -9.78 -3.15 -18.23
CA GLU A 7 -11.20 -2.92 -18.51
C GLU A 7 -11.87 -2.15 -17.38
N GLU A 8 -12.95 -1.45 -17.69
CA GLU A 8 -13.77 -0.81 -16.68
C GLU A 8 -14.65 -1.86 -15.99
N SER A 9 -14.47 -2.01 -14.68
CA SER A 9 -15.27 -2.92 -13.85
C SER A 9 -15.36 -2.40 -12.42
N VAL A 10 -16.36 -2.86 -11.67
CA VAL A 10 -16.54 -2.48 -10.26
C VAL A 10 -15.35 -2.94 -9.42
N GLU A 11 -14.84 -4.14 -9.68
CA GLU A 11 -13.66 -4.70 -9.01
C GLU A 11 -12.42 -3.85 -9.29
N ASN A 12 -12.23 -3.44 -10.55
CA ASN A 12 -11.10 -2.59 -10.93
C ASN A 12 -11.17 -1.22 -10.29
N GLY A 13 -12.36 -0.61 -10.24
CA GLY A 13 -12.56 0.64 -9.53
C GLY A 13 -12.31 0.50 -8.02
N ALA A 14 -12.71 -0.61 -7.42
CA ALA A 14 -12.51 -0.87 -6.00
C ALA A 14 -11.03 -1.07 -5.66
N MET A 15 -10.30 -1.83 -6.50
CA MET A 15 -8.85 -1.97 -6.42
C MET A 15 -8.16 -0.60 -6.56
N ASN A 16 -8.53 0.20 -7.56
CA ASN A 16 -7.94 1.53 -7.76
C ASN A 16 -8.16 2.44 -6.54
N TYR A 17 -9.35 2.40 -5.94
CA TYR A 17 -9.65 3.16 -4.73
C TYR A 17 -8.82 2.70 -3.53
N GLY A 18 -8.74 1.39 -3.28
CA GLY A 18 -7.92 0.84 -2.20
C GLY A 18 -6.42 1.12 -2.38
N TYR A 19 -5.92 0.99 -3.60
CA TYR A 19 -4.53 1.35 -3.95
C TYR A 19 -4.25 2.83 -3.70
N ALA A 20 -5.18 3.72 -4.04
CA ALA A 20 -5.02 5.15 -3.75
C ALA A 20 -4.91 5.43 -2.23
N ILE A 21 -5.63 4.68 -1.40
CA ILE A 21 -5.52 4.77 0.07
C ILE A 21 -4.13 4.34 0.54
N ILE A 22 -3.62 3.19 0.10
CA ILE A 22 -2.27 2.73 0.46
C ILE A 22 -1.19 3.70 -0.04
N LEU A 23 -1.31 4.16 -1.29
CA LEU A 23 -0.41 5.16 -1.89
C LEU A 23 -0.38 6.44 -1.05
N SER A 24 -1.54 6.94 -0.63
CA SER A 24 -1.64 8.15 0.21
C SER A 24 -0.94 7.97 1.56
N ALA A 25 -1.02 6.77 2.15
CA ALA A 25 -0.33 6.45 3.39
C ALA A 25 1.20 6.42 3.19
N CYS A 26 1.69 5.79 2.12
CA CYS A 26 3.12 5.76 1.80
C CYS A 26 3.66 7.18 1.52
N ASN A 27 2.96 7.97 0.70
CA ASN A 27 3.34 9.35 0.39
C ASN A 27 3.41 10.23 1.64
N ARG A 28 2.50 10.06 2.59
CA ARG A 28 2.56 10.78 3.87
C ARG A 28 3.84 10.46 4.63
N GLU A 29 4.24 9.19 4.70
CA GLU A 29 5.46 8.78 5.41
C GLU A 29 6.72 9.26 4.69
N ILE A 30 6.75 9.19 3.35
CA ILE A 30 7.84 9.73 2.50
C ILE A 30 8.05 11.22 2.79
N VAL A 31 6.99 12.02 2.67
CA VAL A 31 7.06 13.48 2.89
C VAL A 31 7.42 13.80 4.34
N SER A 32 6.87 13.07 5.31
CA SER A 32 7.21 13.27 6.73
C SER A 32 8.67 12.96 7.06
N SER A 33 9.32 12.13 6.23
CA SER A 33 10.75 11.79 6.35
C SER A 33 11.66 12.76 5.58
N GLY A 34 11.08 13.77 4.90
CA GLY A 34 11.83 14.79 4.16
C GLY A 34 12.16 14.43 2.71
N TYR A 35 11.58 13.36 2.16
CA TYR A 35 11.88 12.86 0.81
C TYR A 35 10.91 13.38 -0.25
N SER A 36 11.38 13.46 -1.50
CA SER A 36 10.54 13.74 -2.67
C SER A 36 9.76 12.50 -3.09
N THR A 37 8.45 12.63 -3.34
CA THR A 37 7.61 11.54 -3.85
C THR A 37 7.79 11.31 -5.36
N GLN A 38 8.39 12.26 -6.08
CA GLN A 38 8.48 12.24 -7.55
C GLN A 38 9.63 11.37 -8.08
N LEU A 39 10.66 11.18 -7.26
CA LEU A 39 11.87 10.43 -7.64
C LEU A 39 11.71 8.98 -7.17
N GLY A 40 11.24 8.10 -8.07
CA GLY A 40 11.14 6.68 -7.79
C GLY A 40 12.49 5.98 -7.78
N ILE A 41 12.50 4.77 -7.23
CA ILE A 41 13.61 3.81 -7.34
C ILE A 41 13.58 3.17 -8.72
N PHE A 42 12.38 2.79 -9.18
CA PHE A 42 12.17 2.18 -10.49
C PHE A 42 11.16 2.97 -11.32
N HIS A 43 10.05 3.42 -10.73
CA HIS A 43 9.09 4.24 -11.45
C HIS A 43 9.71 5.61 -11.82
N ASP A 44 9.73 5.93 -13.11
CA ASP A 44 10.37 7.14 -13.66
C ASP A 44 9.41 7.99 -14.51
N ASN A 45 8.10 7.73 -14.42
CA ASN A 45 7.11 8.46 -15.19
C ASN A 45 7.10 9.94 -14.77
N THR A 46 7.52 10.82 -15.68
CA THR A 46 7.62 12.26 -15.48
C THR A 46 6.28 12.94 -15.20
N TYR A 47 5.15 12.30 -15.55
CA TYR A 47 3.80 12.80 -15.28
C TYR A 47 3.21 12.27 -13.97
N ASN A 48 3.86 11.34 -13.29
CA ASN A 48 3.40 10.80 -12.01
C ASN A 48 4.14 11.48 -10.84
N PRO A 49 3.48 12.33 -10.04
CA PRO A 49 4.12 13.01 -8.93
C PRO A 49 4.41 12.10 -7.72
N PHE A 50 4.06 10.81 -7.80
CA PHE A 50 4.11 9.86 -6.70
C PHE A 50 4.90 8.58 -7.03
N ASN A 51 5.88 8.65 -7.94
CA ASN A 51 6.68 7.49 -8.34
C ASN A 51 7.27 6.71 -7.16
N LEU A 52 7.89 7.38 -6.18
CA LEU A 52 8.43 6.70 -4.99
C LEU A 52 7.33 6.07 -4.15
N GLY A 53 6.18 6.73 -4.04
CA GLY A 53 5.01 6.16 -3.37
C GLY A 53 4.50 4.90 -4.06
N CYS A 54 4.50 4.88 -5.39
CA CYS A 54 4.15 3.70 -6.20
C CYS A 54 5.14 2.56 -5.94
N ASP A 55 6.44 2.83 -5.87
CA ASP A 55 7.44 1.81 -5.52
C ASP A 55 7.19 1.25 -4.10
N LEU A 56 6.99 2.12 -3.10
CA LEU A 56 6.89 1.70 -1.70
C LEU A 56 5.55 1.02 -1.35
N MET A 57 4.48 1.26 -2.10
CA MET A 57 3.19 0.63 -1.82
C MET A 57 3.07 -0.81 -2.29
N GLU A 58 3.95 -1.28 -3.19
CA GLU A 58 3.84 -2.59 -3.85
C GLU A 58 3.62 -3.76 -2.86
N PRO A 59 4.35 -3.88 -1.72
CA PRO A 59 4.14 -4.97 -0.77
C PRO A 59 2.76 -4.99 -0.10
N PHE A 60 2.03 -3.87 -0.11
CA PHE A 60 0.74 -3.71 0.56
C PHE A 60 -0.46 -3.89 -0.39
N ARG A 61 -0.23 -3.95 -1.71
CA ARG A 61 -1.30 -4.17 -2.70
C ARG A 61 -2.10 -5.47 -2.47
N PRO A 62 -1.48 -6.61 -2.09
CA PRO A 62 -2.21 -7.85 -1.83
C PRO A 62 -3.29 -7.71 -0.75
N LEU A 63 -3.15 -6.79 0.21
CA LEU A 63 -4.18 -6.53 1.24
C LEU A 63 -5.47 -5.98 0.61
N VAL A 64 -5.31 -5.04 -0.32
CA VAL A 64 -6.43 -4.47 -1.09
C VAL A 64 -7.03 -5.53 -2.01
N ASP A 65 -6.18 -6.30 -2.70
CA ASP A 65 -6.62 -7.36 -3.61
C ASP A 65 -7.49 -8.38 -2.86
N TYR A 66 -7.00 -8.84 -1.71
CA TYR A 66 -7.73 -9.77 -0.84
C TYR A 66 -9.05 -9.16 -0.35
N LYS A 67 -9.05 -7.89 0.09
CA LYS A 67 -10.27 -7.22 0.53
C LYS A 67 -11.30 -7.13 -0.59
N VAL A 68 -10.91 -6.72 -1.80
CA VAL A 68 -11.82 -6.60 -2.94
C VAL A 68 -12.36 -7.96 -3.36
N LEU A 69 -11.51 -8.98 -3.45
CA LEU A 69 -11.91 -10.35 -3.76
C LEU A 69 -12.89 -10.93 -2.73
N SER A 70 -12.67 -10.63 -1.44
CA SER A 70 -13.54 -11.08 -0.35
C SER A 70 -14.88 -10.35 -0.35
N MET A 71 -14.86 -9.03 -0.60
CA MET A 71 -16.04 -8.17 -0.61
C MET A 71 -16.96 -8.44 -1.80
N LYS A 72 -16.41 -8.85 -2.96
CA LYS A 72 -17.14 -9.06 -4.23
C LYS A 72 -18.09 -7.89 -4.55
N PRO A 73 -17.56 -6.67 -4.69
CA PRO A 73 -18.38 -5.47 -4.79
C PRO A 73 -19.26 -5.49 -6.05
N LYS A 74 -20.52 -5.10 -5.89
CA LYS A 74 -21.46 -4.87 -7.01
C LYS A 74 -21.55 -3.40 -7.41
N GLN A 75 -21.04 -2.51 -6.55
CA GLN A 75 -20.94 -1.06 -6.75
C GLN A 75 -19.80 -0.50 -5.90
N ILE A 76 -19.47 0.78 -6.06
CA ILE A 76 -18.52 1.49 -5.20
C ILE A 76 -19.23 2.65 -4.50
N GLY A 77 -20.03 2.30 -3.50
CA GLY A 77 -20.76 3.24 -2.66
C GLY A 77 -19.99 3.63 -1.40
N LYS A 78 -20.72 4.18 -0.42
CA LYS A 78 -20.16 4.57 0.87
C LYS A 78 -19.63 3.37 1.66
N GLU A 79 -20.35 2.26 1.62
CA GLU A 79 -20.04 1.05 2.40
C GLU A 79 -18.76 0.39 1.89
N GLU A 80 -18.64 0.15 0.59
CA GLU A 80 -17.45 -0.46 0.00
C GLU A 80 -16.21 0.41 0.20
N LYS A 81 -16.35 1.74 0.06
CA LYS A 81 -15.26 2.69 0.36
C LYS A 81 -14.85 2.65 1.82
N SER A 82 -15.81 2.58 2.76
CA SER A 82 -15.53 2.45 4.19
C SER A 82 -14.73 1.20 4.50
N GLN A 83 -15.11 0.05 3.91
CA GLN A 83 -14.38 -1.21 4.09
C GLN A 83 -12.96 -1.15 3.52
N LEU A 84 -12.76 -0.48 2.37
CA LEU A 84 -11.44 -0.29 1.77
C LEU A 84 -10.55 0.65 2.60
N VAL A 85 -11.10 1.72 3.16
CA VAL A 85 -10.37 2.59 4.11
C VAL A 85 -9.95 1.79 5.34
N ASN A 86 -10.81 0.88 5.81
CA ASN A 86 -10.54 0.09 7.00
C ASN A 86 -9.39 -0.92 6.84
N VAL A 87 -8.89 -1.16 5.61
CA VAL A 87 -7.65 -1.94 5.38
C VAL A 87 -6.49 -1.36 6.18
N LEU A 88 -6.41 -0.04 6.34
CA LEU A 88 -5.37 0.62 7.14
C LEU A 88 -5.41 0.26 8.64
N ASN A 89 -6.56 -0.23 9.14
CA ASN A 89 -6.76 -0.61 10.54
C ASN A 89 -6.59 -2.11 10.78
N GLU A 90 -6.45 -2.92 9.74
CA GLU A 90 -6.22 -4.36 9.84
C GLU A 90 -4.92 -4.64 10.61
N LYS A 91 -4.88 -5.78 11.31
CA LYS A 91 -3.75 -6.13 12.16
C LYS A 91 -2.73 -6.95 11.41
N VAL A 92 -1.48 -6.50 11.46
CA VAL A 92 -0.31 -7.16 10.89
C VAL A 92 0.80 -7.23 11.94
N ARG A 93 1.81 -8.07 11.71
CA ARG A 93 3.02 -8.10 12.52
C ARG A 93 4.16 -7.46 11.76
N ILE A 94 4.95 -6.59 12.39
CA ILE A 94 6.18 -6.03 11.83
C ILE A 94 7.18 -5.81 12.96
N VAL A 95 8.44 -6.21 12.76
CA VAL A 95 9.48 -6.19 13.81
C VAL A 95 8.98 -6.86 15.11
N ASN A 96 8.39 -8.05 14.99
CA ASN A 96 7.81 -8.83 16.11
C ASN A 96 6.75 -8.11 16.95
N ARG A 97 6.13 -7.04 16.44
CA ARG A 97 5.04 -6.30 17.12
C ARG A 97 3.74 -6.40 16.34
N LYS A 98 2.64 -6.66 17.04
CA LYS A 98 1.27 -6.58 16.49
C LYS A 98 0.88 -5.11 16.38
N THR A 99 0.54 -4.66 15.19
CA THR A 99 0.26 -3.25 14.88
C THR A 99 -0.82 -3.14 13.80
N THR A 100 -1.23 -1.92 13.43
CA THR A 100 -2.11 -1.71 12.26
C THR A 100 -1.31 -1.64 10.96
N VAL A 101 -1.94 -1.91 9.82
CA VAL A 101 -1.34 -1.71 8.49
C VAL A 101 -0.79 -0.29 8.35
N SER A 102 -1.51 0.75 8.81
CA SER A 102 -1.04 2.13 8.73
C SER A 102 0.30 2.35 9.47
N GLN A 103 0.42 1.79 10.68
CA GLN A 103 1.66 1.87 11.45
C GLN A 103 2.78 1.03 10.83
N ALA A 104 2.44 -0.12 10.24
CA ALA A 104 3.38 -0.96 9.52
C ALA A 104 3.94 -0.27 8.27
N ILE A 105 3.11 0.43 7.50
CA ILE A 105 3.55 1.28 6.38
C ILE A 105 4.61 2.28 6.84
N GLY A 106 4.37 2.97 7.97
CA GLY A 106 5.36 3.90 8.52
C GLY A 106 6.70 3.27 8.89
N ILE A 107 6.67 2.10 9.55
CA ILE A 107 7.89 1.35 9.90
C ILE A 107 8.62 0.89 8.64
N TYR A 108 7.89 0.32 7.68
CA TYR A 108 8.42 -0.13 6.41
C TYR A 108 9.06 1.01 5.61
N CYS A 109 8.32 2.10 5.36
CA CYS A 109 8.81 3.23 4.58
C CYS A 109 10.10 3.82 5.17
N ARG A 110 10.14 4.05 6.49
CA ARG A 110 11.37 4.53 7.15
C ARG A 110 12.52 3.56 6.99
N SER A 111 12.27 2.24 7.14
CA SER A 111 13.33 1.24 6.97
C SER A 111 13.88 1.19 5.55
N VAL A 112 13.05 1.40 4.52
CA VAL A 112 13.50 1.48 3.13
C VAL A 112 14.35 2.73 2.92
N LEU A 113 13.90 3.89 3.41
CA LEU A 113 14.66 5.13 3.28
C LEU A 113 16.03 5.05 3.97
N THR A 114 16.09 4.52 5.20
CA THR A 114 17.36 4.28 5.89
C THR A 114 18.25 3.27 5.13
N ALA A 115 17.67 2.19 4.58
CA ALA A 115 18.41 1.23 3.79
C ALA A 115 19.01 1.87 2.51
N LEU A 116 18.32 2.82 1.89
CA LEU A 116 18.83 3.58 0.75
C LEU A 116 19.99 4.51 1.15
N GLU A 117 19.88 5.21 2.28
CA GLU A 117 20.94 6.08 2.81
C GLU A 117 22.21 5.30 3.16
N GLU A 118 22.05 4.13 3.80
CA GLU A 118 23.17 3.30 4.25
C GLU A 118 23.71 2.35 3.19
N GLY A 119 22.99 2.17 2.07
CA GLY A 119 23.31 1.16 1.06
C GLY A 119 23.16 -0.28 1.56
N LYS A 120 22.23 -0.53 2.50
CA LYS A 120 22.06 -1.81 3.21
C LYS A 120 20.62 -2.34 3.11
N PRO A 121 20.27 -3.05 2.02
CA PRO A 121 18.93 -3.60 1.82
C PRO A 121 18.45 -4.56 2.92
N GLU A 122 19.37 -5.21 3.64
CA GLU A 122 19.08 -6.10 4.77
C GLU A 122 18.36 -5.41 5.95
N ASN A 123 18.38 -4.07 5.99
CA ASN A 123 17.70 -3.28 7.02
C ASN A 123 16.20 -3.09 6.75
N ILE A 124 15.70 -3.42 5.56
CA ILE A 124 14.29 -3.29 5.19
C ILE A 124 13.43 -4.20 6.08
N ARG A 125 12.38 -3.63 6.68
CA ARG A 125 11.47 -4.33 7.59
C ARG A 125 10.14 -4.61 6.91
N CYS A 126 9.91 -5.88 6.56
CA CYS A 126 8.65 -6.34 5.98
C CYS A 126 7.62 -6.68 7.07
N TYR A 127 6.34 -6.51 6.74
CA TYR A 127 5.25 -7.00 7.58
C TYR A 127 4.93 -8.46 7.25
N GLU A 128 4.27 -9.11 8.19
CA GLU A 128 3.74 -10.47 8.06
C GLU A 128 2.25 -10.45 8.39
N MET A 129 1.48 -11.25 7.67
CA MET A 129 0.08 -11.48 8.00
C MET A 129 -0.02 -12.25 9.30
N MET A 130 -0.99 -11.86 10.13
CA MET A 130 -1.34 -12.65 11.29
C MET A 130 -2.23 -13.81 10.83
N HIS A 131 -1.72 -15.02 10.88
CA HIS A 131 -2.56 -16.21 10.84
C HIS A 131 -3.13 -16.41 12.24
N GLU A 132 -4.46 -16.47 12.35
CA GLU A 132 -5.10 -17.02 13.54
C GLU A 132 -4.76 -18.52 13.56
N GLU A 133 -4.14 -18.99 14.64
CA GLU A 133 -4.04 -20.41 14.97
C GLU A 133 -5.41 -20.96 15.38
#